data_AF-A0A4R0NRE0-F1
#
_entry.id   AF-A0A4R0NRE0-F1
#
_cell.length_a   1.000
_cell.length_b   1.000
_cell.length_c   1.000
_cell.angle_alpha   90.00
_cell.angle_beta   90.00
_cell.angle_gamma   90.00
#
_symmetry.space_group_name_H-M   'P 1'
#
loop_
_entity.id
_entity.type
_entity.pdbx_description
1 polymer ?
#
loop_
_entity_poly.entity_id
_entity_poly.type
_entity_poly.pdbx_seq_one_letter_code
_entity_poly.pdbx_strand_id
1 'polypeptide(L)'
;MKKIALIISLIVSFLSSEGQIFYSIRGVVKESSGETLPSATIFLDGSEKKTSTNDKGEFRLGGLSPGTYQLTVHFIGYKTWKQNVQIRDKSAVVDVKMETSEKTLKEVVITNTATASKYLQMFRQNFLGDTENGRSCMILNPKILKFSEQGPSVTAKTKDFLEIENRNLGYRIKYLIRDFRINRYSQIASYTGECIFEGMKGSEEQMQEWENNRKLAYYGSLMHYMRSLYSGSTDEEGFYAYFVKDAKKENPRIDTQKTGRQHLLASSDSTFLTMKFLEPLYLVYDTAKVTTEIPNADEERIVKSINEKRGSFMELYLDKATIDAKGSIVDYRSFLIKGLWGTKRIGDQLPFEYVPH
;
A
#
# COMPACT_ATOMS: atom_id res chain seq x y z
N MET A 1 -28.79 5.54 -47.44
CA MET A 1 -28.85 5.39 -45.96
C MET A 1 -28.18 4.10 -45.46
N LYS A 2 -28.55 2.90 -45.93
CA LYS A 2 -27.91 1.63 -45.49
C LYS A 2 -26.39 1.54 -45.71
N LYS A 3 -25.86 2.10 -46.82
CA LYS A 3 -24.41 2.14 -47.09
C LYS A 3 -23.65 3.12 -46.17
N ILE A 4 -24.28 4.20 -45.72
CA ILE A 4 -23.68 5.18 -44.80
C ILE A 4 -23.64 4.62 -43.37
N ALA A 5 -24.70 3.92 -42.95
CA ALA A 5 -24.73 3.21 -41.67
C ALA A 5 -23.67 2.09 -41.59
N LEU A 6 -23.41 1.39 -42.70
CA LEU A 6 -22.37 0.35 -42.76
C LEU A 6 -20.95 0.92 -42.65
N ILE A 7 -20.71 2.10 -43.24
CA ILE A 7 -19.40 2.79 -43.18
C ILE A 7 -19.16 3.37 -41.78
N ILE A 8 -20.18 3.91 -41.13
CA ILE A 8 -20.09 4.38 -39.73
C ILE A 8 -19.85 3.21 -38.77
N SER A 9 -20.52 2.07 -38.97
CA SER A 9 -20.29 0.85 -38.19
C SER A 9 -18.86 0.30 -38.33
N LEU A 10 -18.25 0.43 -39.52
CA LEU A 10 -16.89 -0.02 -39.78
C LEU A 10 -15.84 0.92 -39.18
N ILE A 11 -16.10 2.24 -39.18
CA ILE A 11 -15.20 3.25 -38.59
C ILE A 11 -15.21 3.18 -37.05
N VAL A 12 -16.33 2.81 -36.42
CA VAL A 12 -16.40 2.59 -34.97
C VAL A 12 -15.64 1.32 -34.54
N SER A 13 -15.43 0.33 -35.43
CA SER A 13 -14.60 -0.85 -35.12
C SER A 13 -13.09 -0.59 -35.22
N PHE A 14 -12.67 0.53 -35.82
CA PHE A 14 -11.27 0.96 -35.91
C PHE A 14 -10.86 1.94 -34.80
N LEU A 15 -11.79 2.35 -33.93
CA LEU A 15 -11.46 3.04 -32.68
C LEU A 15 -10.97 2.01 -31.65
N SER A 16 -9.72 1.63 -31.86
CA SER A 16 -8.74 1.35 -30.81
C SER A 16 -9.19 0.40 -29.70
N SER A 17 -9.13 -0.91 -29.98
CA SER A 17 -8.66 -1.84 -28.96
C SER A 17 -7.16 -1.58 -28.78
N GLU A 18 -6.80 -0.55 -28.00
CA GLU A 18 -5.46 -0.52 -27.41
C GLU A 18 -5.41 -1.71 -26.44
N GLY A 19 -4.94 -2.85 -26.94
CA GLY A 19 -4.60 -3.97 -26.08
C GLY A 19 -3.57 -3.46 -25.08
N GLN A 20 -3.95 -3.35 -23.81
CA GLN A 20 -3.03 -2.93 -22.76
C GLN A 20 -1.83 -3.89 -22.78
N ILE A 21 -0.65 -3.38 -23.13
CA ILE A 21 0.55 -4.21 -23.18
C ILE A 21 0.90 -4.58 -21.75
N PHE A 22 0.75 -5.85 -21.42
CA PHE A 22 1.15 -6.39 -20.14
C PHE A 22 2.54 -6.99 -20.22
N TYR A 23 3.34 -6.67 -19.21
CA TYR A 23 4.67 -7.20 -19.01
C TYR A 23 4.68 -8.28 -17.94
N SER A 24 5.85 -8.87 -17.75
CA SER A 24 6.08 -9.89 -16.74
C SER A 24 7.43 -9.70 -16.06
N ILE A 25 7.55 -10.16 -14.82
CA ILE A 25 8.83 -10.43 -14.18
C ILE A 25 9.03 -11.94 -14.17
N ARG A 26 10.18 -12.42 -14.64
CA ARG A 26 10.53 -13.86 -14.62
C ARG A 26 11.94 -14.06 -14.11
N GLY A 27 12.28 -15.28 -13.72
CA GLY A 27 13.64 -15.63 -13.34
C GLY A 27 13.70 -16.96 -12.62
N VAL A 28 14.85 -17.22 -12.01
CA VAL A 28 15.09 -18.44 -11.22
C VAL A 28 15.50 -18.08 -9.81
N VAL A 29 14.94 -18.77 -8.81
CA VAL A 29 15.32 -18.66 -7.41
C VAL A 29 16.17 -19.87 -7.03
N LYS A 30 17.36 -19.58 -6.50
CA LYS A 30 18.31 -20.57 -5.99
C LYS A 30 18.76 -20.21 -4.58
N GLU A 31 19.24 -21.17 -3.83
CA GLU A 31 20.07 -20.90 -2.66
C GLU A 31 21.46 -20.42 -3.09
N SER A 32 22.17 -19.71 -2.20
CA SER A 32 23.58 -19.36 -2.35
C SER A 32 24.50 -20.55 -2.70
N SER A 33 24.15 -21.78 -2.33
CA SER A 33 24.84 -23.04 -2.68
C SER A 33 24.69 -23.41 -4.16
N GLY A 34 23.68 -22.87 -4.84
CA GLY A 34 23.33 -23.19 -6.23
C GLY A 34 22.12 -24.12 -6.39
N GLU A 35 21.60 -24.69 -5.29
CA GLU A 35 20.39 -25.52 -5.31
C GLU A 35 19.15 -24.70 -5.68
N THR A 36 18.25 -25.25 -6.49
CA THR A 36 16.99 -24.60 -6.84
C THR A 36 16.02 -24.63 -5.67
N LEU A 37 15.27 -23.56 -5.47
CA LEU A 37 14.30 -23.48 -4.38
C LEU A 37 12.87 -23.57 -4.94
N PRO A 38 12.27 -24.77 -5.00
CA PRO A 38 10.88 -24.94 -5.42
C PRO A 38 9.90 -24.44 -4.35
N SER A 39 8.71 -24.02 -4.78
CA SER A 39 7.65 -23.50 -3.90
C SER A 39 8.02 -22.26 -3.06
N ALA A 40 9.08 -21.55 -3.42
CA ALA A 40 9.32 -20.21 -2.92
C ALA A 40 8.17 -19.30 -3.37
N THR A 41 7.67 -18.45 -2.48
CA THR A 41 6.58 -17.52 -2.78
C THR A 41 7.15 -16.24 -3.36
N ILE A 42 6.67 -15.84 -4.52
CA ILE A 42 7.06 -14.60 -5.20
C ILE A 42 5.82 -13.71 -5.26
N PHE A 43 5.95 -12.47 -4.81
CA PHE A 43 4.85 -11.52 -4.83
C PHE A 43 5.34 -10.09 -4.99
N LEU A 44 4.43 -9.19 -5.35
CA LEU A 44 4.68 -7.75 -5.33
C LEU A 44 4.10 -7.20 -4.04
N ASP A 45 4.91 -6.44 -3.30
CA ASP A 45 4.45 -5.79 -2.08
C ASP A 45 3.26 -4.84 -2.37
N GLY A 46 2.22 -4.88 -1.55
CA GLY A 46 1.03 -4.02 -1.70
C GLY A 46 0.11 -4.39 -2.86
N SER A 47 0.27 -5.57 -3.46
CA SER A 47 -0.46 -6.02 -4.66
C SER A 47 -1.27 -7.29 -4.38
N GLU A 48 -2.10 -7.70 -5.34
CA GLU A 48 -2.70 -9.04 -5.42
C GLU A 48 -1.85 -10.06 -6.21
N LYS A 49 -0.79 -9.61 -6.88
CA LYS A 49 0.00 -10.44 -7.78
C LYS A 49 1.03 -11.29 -7.02
N LYS A 50 0.84 -12.61 -7.09
CA LYS A 50 1.81 -13.62 -6.65
C LYS A 50 1.93 -14.79 -7.61
N THR A 51 3.03 -15.52 -7.44
CA THR A 51 3.29 -16.82 -8.04
C THR A 51 4.19 -17.63 -7.10
N SER A 52 4.54 -18.85 -7.47
CA SER A 52 5.53 -19.66 -6.79
C SER A 52 6.56 -20.20 -7.77
N THR A 53 7.74 -20.54 -7.27
CA THR A 53 8.71 -21.27 -8.10
C THR A 53 8.26 -22.70 -8.36
N ASN A 54 8.57 -23.21 -9.56
CA ASN A 54 8.41 -24.61 -9.92
C ASN A 54 9.59 -25.46 -9.40
N ASP A 55 9.61 -26.75 -9.75
CA ASP A 55 10.67 -27.72 -9.36
C ASP A 55 12.09 -27.31 -9.80
N LYS A 56 12.20 -26.48 -10.84
CA LYS A 56 13.48 -25.95 -11.35
C LYS A 56 13.83 -24.59 -10.73
N GLY A 57 13.06 -24.12 -9.75
CA GLY A 57 13.21 -22.80 -9.16
C GLY A 57 12.73 -21.65 -10.06
N GLU A 58 12.12 -21.93 -11.21
CA GLU A 58 11.70 -20.89 -12.17
C GLU A 58 10.37 -20.28 -11.75
N PHE A 59 10.21 -18.97 -11.97
CA PHE A 59 8.96 -18.26 -11.76
C PHE A 59 8.63 -17.31 -12.92
N ARG A 60 7.34 -17.02 -13.07
CA ARG A 60 6.83 -15.97 -13.95
C ARG A 60 5.62 -15.30 -13.29
N LEU A 61 5.69 -13.98 -13.18
CA LEU A 61 4.63 -13.11 -12.71
C LEU A 61 4.22 -12.18 -13.85
N GLY A 62 3.00 -12.34 -14.39
CA GLY A 62 2.52 -11.59 -15.55
C GLY A 62 1.39 -10.60 -15.22
N GLY A 63 0.90 -9.89 -16.25
CA GLY A 63 -0.20 -8.94 -16.10
C GLY A 63 0.23 -7.63 -15.44
N LEU A 64 1.45 -7.19 -15.72
CA LEU A 64 2.04 -6.00 -15.10
C LEU A 64 2.04 -4.83 -16.08
N SER A 65 1.43 -3.72 -15.69
CA SER A 65 1.53 -2.46 -16.42
C SER A 65 2.91 -1.80 -16.18
N PRO A 66 3.31 -0.79 -16.97
CA PRO A 66 4.46 0.04 -16.64
C PRO A 66 4.37 0.62 -15.23
N GLY A 67 5.50 0.67 -14.53
CA GLY A 67 5.60 1.22 -13.18
C GLY A 67 6.74 0.62 -12.37
N THR A 68 6.75 0.90 -11.08
CA THR A 68 7.69 0.30 -10.11
C THR A 68 7.00 -0.80 -9.32
N TYR A 69 7.76 -1.84 -8.98
CA TYR A 69 7.28 -2.97 -8.20
C TYR A 69 8.36 -3.41 -7.23
N GLN A 70 8.03 -3.56 -5.95
CA GLN A 70 8.92 -4.24 -5.02
C GLN A 70 8.66 -5.75 -5.14
N LEU A 71 9.51 -6.43 -5.90
CA LEU A 71 9.48 -7.88 -6.02
C LEU A 71 10.05 -8.49 -4.75
N THR A 72 9.26 -9.34 -4.09
CA THR A 72 9.63 -10.01 -2.85
C THR A 72 9.62 -11.52 -3.05
N VAL A 73 10.69 -12.18 -2.61
CA VAL A 73 10.82 -13.65 -2.59
C VAL A 73 10.91 -14.11 -1.15
N HIS A 74 9.94 -14.90 -0.72
CA HIS A 74 9.86 -15.48 0.60
C HIS A 74 9.92 -17.00 0.54
N PHE A 75 10.79 -17.59 1.35
CA PHE A 75 10.84 -19.03 1.56
C PHE A 75 11.22 -19.30 3.01
N ILE A 76 10.49 -20.20 3.66
CA ILE A 76 10.65 -20.48 5.10
C ILE A 76 12.08 -20.97 5.36
N GLY A 77 12.73 -20.40 6.38
CA GLY A 77 14.11 -20.71 6.71
C GLY A 77 15.15 -19.85 5.98
N TYR A 78 14.74 -18.97 5.06
CA TYR A 78 15.62 -18.07 4.31
C TYR A 78 15.33 -16.60 4.63
N LYS A 79 16.35 -15.75 4.49
CA LYS A 79 16.17 -14.29 4.57
C LYS A 79 15.28 -13.89 3.40
N THR A 80 14.23 -13.12 3.68
CA THR A 80 13.38 -12.63 2.58
C THR A 80 14.19 -11.70 1.70
N TRP A 81 14.20 -11.99 0.41
CA TRP A 81 14.87 -11.20 -0.60
C TRP A 81 13.88 -10.22 -1.22
N LYS A 82 14.33 -9.00 -1.51
CA LYS A 82 13.50 -7.99 -2.17
C LYS A 82 14.32 -7.09 -3.08
N GLN A 83 13.70 -6.64 -4.17
CA GLN A 83 14.28 -5.69 -5.09
C GLN A 83 13.20 -4.84 -5.75
N ASN A 84 13.47 -3.54 -5.91
CA ASN A 84 12.66 -2.68 -6.75
C ASN A 84 12.94 -2.98 -8.23
N VAL A 85 11.91 -3.38 -8.96
CA VAL A 85 11.93 -3.68 -10.39
C VAL A 85 11.08 -2.63 -11.11
N GLN A 86 11.70 -1.92 -12.04
CA GLN A 86 11.01 -0.95 -12.89
C GLN A 86 10.67 -1.60 -14.23
N ILE A 87 9.41 -1.49 -14.62
CA ILE A 87 8.90 -1.92 -15.93
C ILE A 87 8.51 -0.65 -16.68
N ARG A 88 9.09 -0.44 -17.86
CA ARG A 88 8.75 0.68 -18.75
C ARG A 88 8.07 0.16 -20.01
N ASP A 89 8.82 -0.58 -20.80
CA ASP A 89 8.47 -1.02 -22.15
C ASP A 89 8.81 -2.49 -22.43
N LYS A 90 9.31 -3.22 -21.42
CA LYS A 90 9.66 -4.64 -21.54
C LYS A 90 9.56 -5.39 -20.22
N SER A 91 9.35 -6.70 -20.33
CA SER A 91 9.43 -7.63 -19.22
C SER A 91 10.83 -7.67 -18.60
N ALA A 92 10.89 -7.85 -17.28
CA ALA A 92 12.14 -7.95 -16.53
C ALA A 92 12.53 -9.42 -16.31
N VAL A 93 13.84 -9.66 -16.25
CA VAL A 93 14.43 -10.93 -15.81
C VAL A 93 15.20 -10.67 -14.52
N VAL A 94 14.86 -11.41 -13.46
CA VAL A 94 15.40 -11.22 -12.11
C VAL A 94 15.69 -12.58 -11.50
N ASP A 95 16.96 -12.98 -11.52
CA ASP A 95 17.41 -14.19 -10.85
C ASP A 95 17.79 -13.88 -9.40
N VAL A 96 17.41 -14.78 -8.50
CA VAL A 96 17.48 -14.56 -7.05
C VAL A 96 18.35 -15.63 -6.40
N LYS A 97 19.28 -15.18 -5.57
CA LYS A 97 20.04 -16.04 -4.65
C LYS A 97 19.57 -15.76 -3.23
N MET A 98 18.93 -16.75 -2.62
CA MET A 98 18.43 -16.69 -1.26
C MET A 98 19.52 -17.14 -0.28
N GLU A 99 19.66 -16.40 0.81
CA GLU A 99 20.51 -16.77 1.93
C GLU A 99 19.69 -17.44 3.03
N THR A 100 20.27 -18.43 3.69
CA THR A 100 19.64 -19.02 4.88
C THR A 100 19.50 -17.97 5.99
N SER A 101 18.39 -18.04 6.72
CA SER A 101 18.20 -17.21 7.90
C SER A 101 19.12 -17.71 9.01
N GLU A 102 20.11 -16.91 9.38
CA GLU A 102 20.89 -17.18 10.58
C GLU A 102 19.98 -17.13 11.81
N LYS A 103 20.26 -17.99 12.80
CA LYS A 103 19.61 -17.90 14.10
C LYS A 103 20.08 -16.59 14.75
N THR A 104 19.21 -15.57 14.73
CA THR A 104 19.40 -14.40 15.60
C THR A 104 19.54 -14.84 17.06
N LEU A 105 20.30 -14.08 17.83
CA LEU A 105 20.43 -14.22 19.29
C LEU A 105 19.05 -14.48 19.93
N LYS A 106 19.03 -15.31 20.99
CA LYS A 106 17.81 -15.61 21.75
C LYS A 106 17.27 -14.31 22.36
N GLU A 107 16.37 -13.63 21.66
CA GLU A 107 15.55 -12.59 22.25
C GLU A 107 14.68 -13.20 23.34
N VAL A 108 14.53 -12.50 24.47
CA VAL A 108 13.62 -12.91 25.53
C VAL A 108 12.20 -12.73 25.00
N VAL A 109 11.58 -13.83 24.60
CA VAL A 109 10.19 -13.87 24.15
C VAL A 109 9.29 -13.91 25.36
N ILE A 110 8.25 -13.08 25.32
CA ILE A 110 7.30 -12.97 26.41
C ILE A 110 6.36 -14.17 26.36
N THR A 111 6.38 -14.97 27.43
CA THR A 111 5.58 -16.19 27.57
C THR A 111 4.40 -16.02 28.52
N ASN A 112 4.38 -14.97 29.34
CA ASN A 112 3.26 -14.67 30.24
C ASN A 112 2.00 -14.32 29.42
N THR A 113 0.94 -15.11 29.60
CA THR A 113 -0.32 -14.99 28.82
C THR A 113 -0.98 -13.63 28.96
N ALA A 114 -1.09 -13.06 30.17
CA ALA A 114 -1.74 -11.77 30.38
C ALA A 114 -0.98 -10.63 29.68
N THR A 115 0.35 -10.67 29.76
CA THR A 115 1.22 -9.69 29.10
C THR A 115 1.19 -9.84 27.57
N ALA A 116 1.22 -11.08 27.08
CA ALA A 116 1.10 -11.38 25.65
C ALA A 116 -0.25 -10.90 25.08
N SER A 117 -1.35 -11.09 25.80
CA SER A 117 -2.68 -10.60 25.41
C SER A 117 -2.72 -9.07 25.34
N LYS A 118 -2.14 -8.38 26.33
CA LYS A 118 -2.00 -6.91 26.32
C LYS A 118 -1.21 -6.43 25.09
N TYR A 119 -0.09 -7.08 24.77
CA TYR A 119 0.72 -6.71 23.61
C TYR A 119 0.08 -7.05 22.28
N LEU A 120 -0.68 -8.14 22.21
CA LEU A 120 -1.51 -8.42 21.05
C LEU A 120 -2.58 -7.34 20.86
N GLN A 121 -3.22 -6.84 21.93
CA GLN A 121 -4.17 -5.74 21.82
C GLN A 121 -3.51 -4.45 21.33
N MET A 122 -2.36 -4.07 21.90
CA MET A 122 -1.58 -2.92 21.45
C MET A 122 -1.17 -3.05 19.98
N PHE A 123 -0.71 -4.25 19.59
CA PHE A 123 -0.39 -4.58 18.21
C PHE A 123 -1.61 -4.39 17.31
N ARG A 124 -2.77 -4.98 17.64
CA ARG A 124 -3.99 -4.85 16.84
C ARG A 124 -4.38 -3.39 16.62
N GLN A 125 -4.44 -2.60 17.69
CA GLN A 125 -4.82 -1.18 17.60
C GLN A 125 -3.88 -0.37 16.70
N ASN A 126 -2.57 -0.62 16.79
CA ASN A 126 -1.57 0.22 16.09
C ASN A 126 -1.17 -0.30 14.71
N PHE A 127 -1.30 -1.61 14.49
CA PHE A 127 -0.99 -2.25 13.23
C PHE A 127 -2.21 -2.34 12.32
N LEU A 128 -3.38 -2.77 12.84
CA LEU A 128 -4.63 -2.86 12.08
C LEU A 128 -5.32 -1.50 11.93
N GLY A 129 -5.15 -0.62 12.93
CA GLY A 129 -5.82 0.67 13.00
C GLY A 129 -7.13 0.60 13.77
N ASP A 130 -7.66 1.76 14.12
CA ASP A 130 -8.91 1.91 14.90
C ASP A 130 -10.08 2.44 14.04
N THR A 131 -9.93 2.48 12.71
CA THR A 131 -11.02 2.76 11.79
C THR A 131 -12.02 1.61 11.74
N GLU A 132 -13.17 1.81 11.09
CA GLU A 132 -14.14 0.73 10.82
C GLU A 132 -13.46 -0.48 10.13
N ASN A 133 -12.58 -0.22 9.15
CA ASN A 133 -11.84 -1.28 8.47
C ASN A 133 -10.85 -1.98 9.41
N GLY A 134 -10.08 -1.22 10.20
CA GLY A 134 -9.11 -1.76 11.15
C GLY A 134 -9.75 -2.62 12.24
N ARG A 135 -10.88 -2.16 12.81
CA ARG A 135 -11.65 -2.91 13.81
C ARG A 135 -12.28 -4.20 13.25
N SER A 136 -12.61 -4.21 11.96
CA SER A 136 -13.15 -5.38 11.27
C SER A 136 -12.11 -6.43 10.90
N CYS A 137 -10.82 -6.15 11.15
CA CYS A 137 -9.75 -7.09 10.86
C CYS A 137 -9.64 -8.21 11.92
N MET A 138 -9.48 -9.45 11.46
CA MET A 138 -9.26 -10.63 12.30
C MET A 138 -7.92 -11.28 11.97
N ILE A 139 -7.00 -11.34 12.94
CA ILE A 139 -5.75 -12.10 12.82
C ILE A 139 -6.07 -13.59 12.99
N LEU A 140 -5.76 -14.40 11.98
CA LEU A 140 -6.08 -15.84 11.95
C LEU A 140 -5.06 -16.70 12.69
N ASN A 141 -3.79 -16.26 12.70
CA ASN A 141 -2.68 -17.03 13.26
C ASN A 141 -1.86 -16.23 14.31
N PRO A 142 -2.49 -15.65 15.35
CA PRO A 142 -1.83 -14.68 16.25
C PRO A 142 -0.59 -15.23 16.98
N LYS A 143 -0.47 -16.55 17.13
CA LYS A 143 0.70 -17.22 17.74
C LYS A 143 2.00 -17.03 16.95
N ILE A 144 1.93 -16.61 15.68
CA ILE A 144 3.10 -16.28 14.86
C ILE A 144 3.82 -15.02 15.37
N LEU A 145 3.10 -14.12 16.02
CA LEU A 145 3.66 -12.93 16.64
C LEU A 145 4.43 -13.34 17.90
N LYS A 146 5.73 -13.06 17.89
CA LYS A 146 6.59 -13.20 19.07
C LYS A 146 6.92 -11.81 19.59
N PHE A 147 6.38 -11.49 20.77
CA PHE A 147 6.61 -10.20 21.41
C PHE A 147 7.84 -10.24 22.31
N SER A 148 8.62 -9.17 22.27
CA SER A 148 9.78 -8.95 23.11
C SER A 148 9.85 -7.49 23.56
N GLU A 149 10.43 -7.24 24.73
CA GLU A 149 10.62 -5.87 25.25
C GLU A 149 12.06 -5.41 25.00
N GLN A 150 12.20 -4.18 24.54
CA GLN A 150 13.49 -3.51 24.33
C GLN A 150 13.40 -2.10 24.90
N GLY A 151 13.81 -1.95 26.16
CA GLY A 151 13.67 -0.70 26.91
C GLY A 151 12.20 -0.28 27.02
N PRO A 152 11.80 0.91 26.55
CA PRO A 152 10.40 1.34 26.57
C PRO A 152 9.54 0.68 25.48
N SER A 153 10.15 -0.06 24.55
CA SER A 153 9.47 -0.56 23.35
C SER A 153 9.01 -2.00 23.49
N VAL A 154 7.80 -2.29 23.01
CA VAL A 154 7.35 -3.65 22.69
C VAL A 154 7.62 -3.87 21.21
N THR A 155 8.23 -5.00 20.89
CA THR A 155 8.66 -5.34 19.53
C THR A 155 8.02 -6.66 19.07
N ALA A 156 7.81 -6.81 17.77
CA ALA A 156 7.38 -8.06 17.16
C ALA A 156 7.92 -8.21 15.73
N LYS A 157 8.16 -9.46 15.32
CA LYS A 157 8.51 -9.87 13.96
C LYS A 157 7.90 -11.23 13.66
N THR A 158 7.75 -11.57 12.40
CA THR A 158 7.26 -12.89 11.98
C THR A 158 8.29 -13.62 11.12
N LYS A 159 8.31 -14.96 11.24
CA LYS A 159 9.16 -15.83 10.40
C LYS A 159 8.48 -16.25 9.09
N ASP A 160 7.17 -16.07 9.04
CA ASP A 160 6.28 -16.40 7.93
C ASP A 160 5.11 -15.40 7.97
N PHE A 161 4.11 -15.54 7.10
CA PHE A 161 2.99 -14.62 6.98
C PHE A 161 2.10 -14.59 8.23
N LEU A 162 1.89 -13.37 8.76
CA LEU A 162 0.70 -13.06 9.55
C LEU A 162 -0.50 -13.02 8.60
N GLU A 163 -1.52 -13.82 8.87
CA GLU A 163 -2.74 -13.86 8.07
C GLU A 163 -3.85 -13.07 8.76
N ILE A 164 -4.46 -12.15 8.00
CA ILE A 164 -5.45 -11.20 8.49
C ILE A 164 -6.65 -11.23 7.54
N GLU A 165 -7.87 -11.38 8.06
CA GLU A 165 -9.09 -11.17 7.29
C GLU A 165 -9.66 -9.80 7.58
N ASN A 166 -9.75 -8.95 6.56
CA ASN A 166 -10.48 -7.70 6.60
C ASN A 166 -11.89 -7.93 6.06
N ARG A 167 -12.84 -8.14 6.97
CA ARG A 167 -14.23 -8.44 6.63
C ARG A 167 -14.99 -7.24 6.06
N ASN A 168 -14.52 -6.03 6.31
CA ASN A 168 -15.17 -4.82 5.80
C ASN A 168 -14.78 -4.54 4.35
N LEU A 169 -13.53 -4.83 3.98
CA LEU A 169 -13.02 -4.64 2.62
C LEU A 169 -13.00 -5.93 1.78
N GLY A 170 -13.37 -7.08 2.35
CA GLY A 170 -13.39 -8.35 1.63
C GLY A 170 -12.02 -8.81 1.15
N TYR A 171 -10.97 -8.62 1.96
CA TYR A 171 -9.61 -9.05 1.64
C TYR A 171 -9.04 -9.95 2.74
N ARG A 172 -8.30 -10.97 2.33
CA ARG A 172 -7.31 -11.63 3.16
C ARG A 172 -5.94 -11.00 2.88
N ILE A 173 -5.28 -10.53 3.92
CA ILE A 173 -3.96 -9.90 3.85
C ILE A 173 -2.96 -10.87 4.48
N LYS A 174 -1.91 -11.21 3.74
CA LYS A 174 -0.76 -11.93 4.25
C LYS A 174 0.39 -10.94 4.41
N TYR A 175 0.92 -10.81 5.63
CA TYR A 175 1.90 -9.79 5.96
C TYR A 175 3.17 -10.40 6.59
N LEU A 176 4.35 -10.07 6.05
CA LEU A 176 5.64 -10.42 6.64
C LEU A 176 6.14 -9.24 7.48
N ILE A 177 6.02 -9.35 8.81
CA ILE A 177 6.45 -8.28 9.71
C ILE A 177 7.95 -8.39 9.93
N ARG A 178 8.69 -7.41 9.42
CA ARG A 178 10.14 -7.30 9.61
C ARG A 178 10.48 -6.74 10.97
N ASP A 179 9.78 -5.68 11.32
CA ASP A 179 10.01 -4.95 12.56
C ASP A 179 8.73 -4.18 12.89
N PHE A 180 8.06 -4.58 13.95
CA PHE A 180 7.03 -3.79 14.62
C PHE A 180 7.60 -3.31 15.94
N ARG A 181 7.44 -2.02 16.24
CA ARG A 181 7.81 -1.44 17.53
C ARG A 181 6.74 -0.48 17.99
N ILE A 182 6.45 -0.50 19.28
CA ILE A 182 5.59 0.49 19.93
C ILE A 182 6.20 0.90 21.26
N ASN A 183 6.35 2.21 21.46
CA ASN A 183 6.76 2.75 22.74
C ASN A 183 5.58 2.71 23.73
N ARG A 184 5.76 2.05 24.88
CA ARG A 184 4.69 1.85 25.87
C ARG A 184 4.20 3.14 26.54
N TYR A 185 5.01 4.19 26.53
CA TYR A 185 4.67 5.47 27.14
C TYR A 185 4.04 6.42 26.13
N SER A 186 4.70 6.66 24.99
CA SER A 186 4.19 7.60 23.99
C SER A 186 3.12 6.98 23.08
N GLN A 187 2.95 5.66 23.10
CA GLN A 187 2.06 4.90 22.19
C GLN A 187 2.40 5.12 20.70
N ILE A 188 3.58 5.66 20.39
CA ILE A 188 4.05 5.81 19.02
C ILE A 188 4.48 4.44 18.53
N ALA A 189 3.81 3.97 17.48
CA ALA A 189 4.12 2.72 16.81
C ALA A 189 4.73 2.96 15.42
N SER A 190 5.67 2.10 15.05
CA SER A 190 6.29 2.01 13.73
C SER A 190 6.31 0.54 13.30
N TYR A 191 6.08 0.28 12.02
CA TYR A 191 6.25 -1.05 11.48
C TYR A 191 6.82 -1.04 10.07
N THR A 192 7.52 -2.10 9.72
CA THR A 192 8.01 -2.38 8.37
C THR A 192 7.72 -3.83 8.00
N GLY A 193 7.51 -4.06 6.72
CA GLY A 193 7.21 -5.37 6.19
C GLY A 193 6.63 -5.31 4.79
N GLU A 194 6.30 -6.48 4.28
CA GLU A 194 5.76 -6.65 2.95
C GLU A 194 4.43 -7.39 3.04
N CYS A 195 3.46 -7.01 2.20
CA CYS A 195 2.13 -7.59 2.20
C CYS A 195 1.66 -8.02 0.81
N ILE A 196 0.71 -8.95 0.81
CA ILE A 196 -0.08 -9.33 -0.35
C ILE A 196 -1.55 -9.46 0.03
N PHE A 197 -2.40 -9.01 -0.87
CA PHE A 197 -3.85 -9.08 -0.76
C PHE A 197 -4.41 -10.25 -1.57
N GLU A 198 -5.48 -10.85 -1.05
CA GLU A 198 -6.26 -11.89 -1.72
C GLU A 198 -7.74 -11.52 -1.55
N GLY A 199 -8.44 -11.29 -2.67
CA GLY A 199 -9.89 -11.04 -2.64
C GLY A 199 -10.65 -12.22 -2.01
N MET A 200 -11.54 -11.92 -1.08
CA MET A 200 -12.44 -12.91 -0.49
C MET A 200 -13.61 -13.21 -1.43
N LYS A 201 -14.19 -14.41 -1.29
CA LYS A 201 -15.45 -14.78 -1.95
C LYS A 201 -16.60 -14.53 -0.96
N GLY A 202 -17.68 -13.95 -1.43
CA GLY A 202 -18.90 -13.65 -0.65
C GLY A 202 -20.16 -13.76 -1.50
N SER A 203 -21.32 -13.54 -0.89
CA SER A 203 -22.58 -13.33 -1.62
C SER A 203 -22.53 -12.05 -2.47
N GLU A 204 -23.46 -11.88 -3.40
CA GLU A 204 -23.58 -10.64 -4.20
C GLU A 204 -23.72 -9.41 -3.30
N GLU A 205 -24.55 -9.49 -2.26
CA GLU A 205 -24.73 -8.43 -1.27
C GLU A 205 -23.41 -8.09 -0.55
N GLN A 206 -22.65 -9.10 -0.12
CA GLN A 206 -21.35 -8.89 0.53
C GLN A 206 -20.34 -8.26 -0.42
N MET A 207 -20.29 -8.71 -1.67
CA MET A 207 -19.38 -8.14 -2.67
C MET A 207 -19.72 -6.68 -2.97
N GLN A 208 -21.01 -6.33 -3.03
CA GLN A 208 -21.46 -4.95 -3.20
C GLN A 208 -21.13 -4.07 -1.99
N GLU A 209 -21.30 -4.59 -0.78
CA GLU A 209 -20.92 -3.91 0.45
C GLU A 209 -19.40 -3.67 0.50
N TRP A 210 -18.59 -4.68 0.20
CA TRP A 210 -17.13 -4.55 0.12
C TRP A 210 -16.71 -3.51 -0.91
N GLU A 211 -17.36 -3.47 -2.07
CA GLU A 211 -17.05 -2.47 -3.10
C GLU A 211 -17.33 -1.05 -2.61
N ASN A 212 -18.48 -0.82 -1.98
CA ASN A 212 -18.79 0.49 -1.38
C ASN A 212 -17.77 0.87 -0.30
N ASN A 213 -17.38 -0.07 0.55
CA ASN A 213 -16.40 0.15 1.61
C ASN A 213 -14.99 0.41 1.04
N ARG A 214 -14.61 -0.24 -0.06
CA ARG A 214 -13.35 0.03 -0.77
C ARG A 214 -13.34 1.41 -1.41
N LYS A 215 -14.45 1.86 -2.00
CA LYS A 215 -14.59 3.24 -2.49
C LYS A 215 -14.39 4.25 -1.36
N LEU A 216 -15.03 4.03 -0.21
CA LEU A 216 -14.84 4.86 0.99
C LEU A 216 -13.39 4.84 1.51
N ALA A 217 -12.71 3.71 1.44
CA ALA A 217 -11.30 3.60 1.84
C ALA A 217 -10.34 4.25 0.82
N TYR A 218 -10.71 4.27 -0.46
CA TYR A 218 -9.92 4.85 -1.55
C TYR A 218 -10.02 6.36 -1.61
N TYR A 219 -11.24 6.92 -1.65
CA TYR A 219 -11.43 8.35 -1.85
C TYR A 219 -10.84 9.14 -0.68
N GLY A 220 -10.09 10.19 -1.01
CA GLY A 220 -9.31 10.98 -0.06
C GLY A 220 -8.09 10.28 0.54
N SER A 221 -7.76 9.04 0.16
CA SER A 221 -6.57 8.32 0.64
C SER A 221 -5.26 8.87 0.07
N LEU A 222 -4.13 8.48 0.68
CA LEU A 222 -2.80 8.76 0.15
C LEU A 222 -2.62 8.16 -1.27
N MET A 223 -3.16 6.96 -1.51
CA MET A 223 -3.12 6.32 -2.84
C MET A 223 -3.87 7.18 -3.86
N HIS A 224 -5.08 7.64 -3.52
CA HIS A 224 -5.86 8.52 -4.38
C HIS A 224 -5.08 9.80 -4.70
N TYR A 225 -4.55 10.48 -3.67
CA TYR A 225 -3.75 11.69 -3.86
C TYR A 225 -2.55 11.47 -4.79
N MET A 226 -1.79 10.38 -4.60
CA MET A 226 -0.62 10.08 -5.44
C MET A 226 -1.02 9.83 -6.90
N ARG A 227 -2.14 9.15 -7.14
CA ARG A 227 -2.68 8.95 -8.49
C ARG A 227 -3.14 10.26 -9.12
N SER A 228 -3.87 11.11 -8.39
CA SER A 228 -4.30 12.43 -8.88
C SER A 228 -3.11 13.34 -9.15
N LEU A 229 -2.05 13.26 -8.34
CA LEU A 229 -0.81 14.00 -8.57
C LEU A 229 -0.06 13.49 -9.80
N TYR A 230 -0.08 12.18 -10.05
CA TYR A 230 0.47 11.59 -11.26
C TYR A 230 -0.27 12.03 -12.53
N SER A 231 -1.60 11.90 -12.55
CA SER A 231 -2.45 12.32 -13.68
C SER A 231 -2.50 13.84 -13.88
N GLY A 232 -2.20 14.60 -12.82
CA GLY A 232 -2.33 16.05 -12.83
C GLY A 232 -3.75 16.55 -12.57
N SER A 233 -4.61 15.71 -11.97
CA SER A 233 -6.01 16.01 -11.68
C SER A 233 -6.30 16.31 -10.20
N THR A 234 -5.31 16.75 -9.41
CA THR A 234 -5.48 16.92 -7.95
C THR A 234 -6.66 17.83 -7.59
N ASP A 235 -6.87 18.92 -8.32
CA ASP A 235 -7.93 19.88 -8.03
C ASP A 235 -9.30 19.32 -8.41
N GLU A 236 -9.39 18.67 -9.56
CA GLU A 236 -10.60 18.03 -10.08
C GLU A 236 -11.07 16.89 -9.16
N GLU A 237 -10.11 16.16 -8.59
CA GLU A 237 -10.32 15.09 -7.62
C GLU A 237 -10.55 15.63 -6.19
N GLY A 238 -10.50 16.94 -5.96
CA GLY A 238 -10.82 17.56 -4.67
C GLY A 238 -9.68 17.62 -3.66
N PHE A 239 -8.43 17.45 -4.08
CA PHE A 239 -7.26 17.63 -3.23
C PHE A 239 -6.71 19.06 -3.29
N TYR A 240 -6.54 19.67 -2.13
CA TYR A 240 -5.94 20.99 -1.98
C TYR A 240 -4.71 20.91 -1.09
N ALA A 241 -3.56 21.32 -1.62
CA ALA A 241 -2.30 21.35 -0.89
C ALA A 241 -1.90 22.79 -0.54
N TYR A 242 -1.37 22.98 0.67
CA TYR A 242 -0.90 24.26 1.18
C TYR A 242 0.49 24.06 1.79
N PHE A 243 1.42 24.99 1.57
CA PHE A 243 2.70 24.92 2.25
C PHE A 243 2.56 25.24 3.75
N VAL A 244 3.32 24.52 4.56
CA VAL A 244 3.41 24.75 6.00
C VAL A 244 4.68 25.53 6.27
N LYS A 245 4.50 26.81 6.60
CA LYS A 245 5.58 27.71 7.00
C LYS A 245 5.94 27.47 8.46
N ASP A 246 7.22 27.63 8.78
CA ASP A 246 7.73 27.46 10.15
C ASP A 246 7.38 26.11 10.79
N ALA A 247 7.41 25.02 10.01
CA ALA A 247 6.97 23.68 10.43
C ALA A 247 7.63 23.11 11.71
N LYS A 248 8.77 23.69 12.14
CA LYS A 248 9.50 23.31 13.37
C LYS A 248 9.06 24.09 14.62
N LYS A 249 8.24 25.14 14.49
CA LYS A 249 7.71 25.90 15.62
C LYS A 249 6.52 25.17 16.24
N GLU A 250 6.21 25.50 17.49
CA GLU A 250 5.07 24.95 18.24
C GLU A 250 3.73 25.19 17.52
N ASN A 251 3.59 26.35 16.88
CA ASN A 251 2.42 26.74 16.09
C ASN A 251 2.83 26.99 14.63
N PRO A 252 2.94 25.93 13.80
CA PRO A 252 3.27 26.09 12.39
C PRO A 252 2.12 26.79 11.65
N ARG A 253 2.46 27.67 10.71
CA ARG A 253 1.48 28.44 9.94
C ARG A 253 1.22 27.77 8.60
N ILE A 254 -0.04 27.47 8.30
CA ILE A 254 -0.47 26.99 6.99
C ILE A 254 -0.66 28.21 6.08
N ASP A 255 -0.12 28.15 4.86
CA ASP A 255 -0.32 29.19 3.85
C ASP A 255 -1.81 29.31 3.48
N THR A 256 -2.25 30.52 3.14
CA THR A 256 -3.62 30.76 2.69
C THR A 256 -3.79 30.47 1.20
N GLN A 257 -2.69 30.50 0.44
CA GLN A 257 -2.71 30.18 -0.98
C GLN A 257 -2.42 28.70 -1.20
N LYS A 258 -3.26 28.07 -2.02
CA LYS A 258 -3.05 26.71 -2.49
C LYS A 258 -1.79 26.63 -3.35
N THR A 259 -0.95 25.62 -3.12
CA THR A 259 0.19 25.34 -3.99
C THR A 259 -0.23 24.47 -5.16
N GLY A 260 0.22 24.85 -6.36
CA GLY A 260 -0.01 24.07 -7.58
C GLY A 260 0.95 22.89 -7.70
N ARG A 261 0.50 21.86 -8.42
CA ARG A 261 1.27 20.64 -8.72
C ARG A 261 2.69 20.94 -9.20
N GLN A 262 2.88 21.93 -10.07
CA GLN A 262 4.18 22.30 -10.64
C GLN A 262 5.24 22.64 -9.58
N HIS A 263 4.85 23.14 -8.40
CA HIS A 263 5.79 23.47 -7.32
C HIS A 263 6.20 22.24 -6.50
N LEU A 264 5.56 21.10 -6.72
CA LEU A 264 5.83 19.85 -6.00
C LEU A 264 6.75 18.91 -6.78
N LEU A 265 7.03 19.21 -8.05
CA LEU A 265 7.66 18.29 -8.99
C LEU A 265 9.07 18.75 -9.36
N ALA A 266 9.99 17.77 -9.43
CA ALA A 266 11.29 17.95 -10.06
C ALA A 266 11.29 17.52 -11.54
N SER A 267 10.57 16.44 -11.88
CA SER A 267 10.49 15.90 -13.24
C SER A 267 9.31 14.94 -13.39
N SER A 268 8.89 14.72 -14.64
CA SER A 268 7.88 13.73 -15.01
C SER A 268 8.24 13.10 -16.35
N ASP A 269 8.04 11.80 -16.48
CA ASP A 269 8.00 11.09 -17.76
C ASP A 269 6.69 10.28 -17.89
N SER A 270 6.56 9.44 -18.92
CA SER A 270 5.34 8.65 -19.17
C SER A 270 5.09 7.53 -18.14
N THR A 271 6.05 7.23 -17.27
CA THR A 271 6.00 6.13 -16.30
C THR A 271 6.12 6.61 -14.86
N PHE A 272 6.88 7.68 -14.62
CA PHE A 272 7.26 8.13 -13.29
C PHE A 272 7.12 9.65 -13.12
N LEU A 273 6.69 10.01 -11.91
CA LEU A 273 6.65 11.38 -11.42
C LEU A 273 7.64 11.51 -10.26
N THR A 274 8.54 12.47 -10.33
CA THR A 274 9.48 12.76 -9.23
C THR A 274 9.07 14.03 -8.51
N MET A 275 8.76 13.88 -7.23
CA MET A 275 8.41 14.96 -6.31
C MET A 275 9.65 15.51 -5.62
N LYS A 276 9.74 16.84 -5.52
CA LYS A 276 10.77 17.57 -4.76
C LYS A 276 10.22 18.91 -4.29
N PHE A 277 10.16 19.09 -2.98
CA PHE A 277 9.70 20.32 -2.32
C PHE A 277 10.37 20.44 -0.95
N LEU A 278 10.65 21.67 -0.52
CA LEU A 278 11.39 21.93 0.73
C LEU A 278 10.47 22.08 1.95
N GLU A 279 9.32 22.71 1.75
CA GLU A 279 8.38 23.00 2.83
C GLU A 279 7.34 21.87 2.94
N PRO A 280 7.02 21.39 4.16
CA PRO A 280 5.97 20.40 4.34
C PRO A 280 4.63 20.88 3.78
N LEU A 281 3.79 19.95 3.39
CA LEU A 281 2.46 20.20 2.87
C LEU A 281 1.41 19.89 3.94
N TYR A 282 0.39 20.73 4.00
CA TYR A 282 -0.90 20.42 4.59
C TYR A 282 -1.89 20.13 3.46
N LEU A 283 -2.45 18.93 3.46
CA LEU A 283 -3.34 18.43 2.41
C LEU A 283 -4.74 18.25 2.96
N VAL A 284 -5.70 18.82 2.25
CA VAL A 284 -7.14 18.70 2.53
C VAL A 284 -7.80 18.01 1.35
N TYR A 285 -8.83 17.23 1.65
CA TYR A 285 -9.65 16.56 0.64
C TYR A 285 -11.11 17.01 0.81
N ASP A 286 -11.73 17.43 -0.29
CA ASP A 286 -13.13 17.84 -0.33
C ASP A 286 -14.06 16.62 -0.28
N THR A 287 -14.73 16.44 0.85
CA THR A 287 -15.56 15.26 1.10
C THR A 287 -16.86 15.25 0.30
N ALA A 288 -17.31 16.39 -0.24
CA ALA A 288 -18.49 16.45 -1.10
C ALA A 288 -18.30 15.68 -2.43
N LYS A 289 -17.05 15.41 -2.81
CA LYS A 289 -16.74 14.53 -3.94
C LYS A 289 -17.13 13.08 -3.65
N VAL A 290 -16.95 12.60 -2.42
CA VAL A 290 -17.26 11.21 -2.05
C VAL A 290 -18.75 10.93 -2.10
N THR A 291 -19.58 11.85 -1.63
CA THR A 291 -21.05 11.71 -1.67
C THR A 291 -21.57 11.66 -3.10
N THR A 292 -20.93 12.37 -4.02
CA THR A 292 -21.27 12.33 -5.45
C THR A 292 -20.91 10.98 -6.08
N GLU A 293 -19.73 10.45 -5.77
CA GLU A 293 -19.23 9.17 -6.29
C GLU A 293 -19.89 7.94 -5.63
N ILE A 294 -20.47 8.12 -4.44
CA ILE A 294 -21.16 7.08 -3.68
C ILE A 294 -22.54 7.60 -3.24
N PRO A 295 -23.55 7.65 -4.14
CA PRO A 295 -24.82 8.33 -3.91
C PRO A 295 -25.67 7.80 -2.75
N ASN A 296 -25.38 6.58 -2.29
CA ASN A 296 -26.12 5.88 -1.23
C ASN A 296 -25.29 5.66 0.05
N ALA A 297 -24.09 6.23 0.14
CA ALA A 297 -23.32 6.14 1.38
C ALA A 297 -23.90 7.13 2.41
N ASP A 298 -24.12 6.62 3.62
CA ASP A 298 -24.55 7.41 4.77
C ASP A 298 -23.60 8.61 4.97
N GLU A 299 -24.12 9.83 4.79
CA GLU A 299 -23.33 11.06 4.91
C GLU A 299 -22.66 11.17 6.29
N GLU A 300 -23.34 10.71 7.35
CA GLU A 300 -22.77 10.70 8.70
C GLU A 300 -21.57 9.75 8.77
N ARG A 301 -21.65 8.61 8.09
CA ARG A 301 -20.55 7.63 7.98
C ARG A 301 -19.38 8.17 7.16
N ILE A 302 -19.64 8.85 6.04
CA ILE A 302 -18.60 9.51 5.22
C ILE A 302 -17.88 10.55 6.07
N VAL A 303 -18.63 11.46 6.68
CA VAL A 303 -18.10 12.53 7.53
C VAL A 303 -17.28 11.90 8.66
N LYS A 304 -17.80 10.92 9.39
CA LYS A 304 -17.07 10.25 10.49
C LYS A 304 -15.75 9.60 10.04
N SER A 305 -15.71 8.99 8.85
CA SER A 305 -14.50 8.35 8.33
C SER A 305 -13.36 9.32 7.97
N ILE A 306 -13.68 10.61 7.79
CA ILE A 306 -12.77 11.66 7.32
C ILE A 306 -12.49 12.73 8.39
N ASN A 307 -13.44 13.00 9.30
CA ASN A 307 -13.50 14.24 10.09
C ASN A 307 -12.68 14.26 11.40
N GLU A 308 -11.91 13.22 11.74
CA GLU A 308 -11.15 13.23 13.01
C GLU A 308 -9.87 14.10 12.97
N LYS A 309 -9.35 14.45 11.78
CA LYS A 309 -8.29 15.46 11.58
C LYS A 309 -8.48 16.12 10.20
N ARG A 310 -8.72 17.43 10.15
CA ARG A 310 -9.11 18.20 8.94
C ARG A 310 -8.16 18.12 7.72
N GLY A 311 -7.04 17.41 7.83
CA GLY A 311 -6.10 17.19 6.74
C GLY A 311 -4.94 16.27 7.13
N SER A 312 -4.06 16.01 6.16
CA SER A 312 -2.84 15.24 6.31
C SER A 312 -1.63 16.15 6.15
N PHE A 313 -0.60 15.91 6.96
CA PHE A 313 0.69 16.56 6.75
C PHE A 313 1.63 15.62 6.00
N MET A 314 2.33 16.14 5.01
CA MET A 314 3.32 15.40 4.22
C MET A 314 4.63 16.18 4.17
N GLU A 315 5.71 15.53 4.54
CA GLU A 315 7.07 16.06 4.45
C GLU A 315 7.93 15.08 3.68
N LEU A 316 8.82 15.58 2.83
CA LEU A 316 9.87 14.76 2.23
C LEU A 316 10.94 14.47 3.29
N TYR A 317 11.02 13.21 3.71
CA TYR A 317 12.04 12.75 4.65
C TYR A 317 13.37 12.45 3.95
N LEU A 318 13.31 12.11 2.65
CA LEU A 318 14.46 12.03 1.75
C LEU A 318 14.47 13.24 0.78
N ASP A 319 15.55 13.45 0.01
CA ASP A 319 15.68 14.59 -0.91
C ASP A 319 14.56 14.66 -1.99
N LYS A 320 14.04 13.50 -2.40
CA LYS A 320 12.99 13.38 -3.41
C LYS A 320 12.21 12.09 -3.21
N ALA A 321 11.01 12.05 -3.79
CA ALA A 321 10.21 10.84 -3.91
C ALA A 321 9.87 10.58 -5.37
N THR A 322 9.83 9.31 -5.77
CA THR A 322 9.36 8.91 -7.10
C THR A 322 8.11 8.07 -6.94
N ILE A 323 7.08 8.41 -7.70
CA ILE A 323 5.79 7.70 -7.74
C ILE A 323 5.46 7.27 -9.17
N ASP A 324 4.65 6.22 -9.31
CA ASP A 324 4.12 5.76 -10.60
C ASP A 324 2.60 6.00 -10.71
N ALA A 325 2.04 5.62 -11.87
CA ALA A 325 0.62 5.80 -12.18
C ALA A 325 -0.34 5.08 -11.22
N LYS A 326 0.11 4.05 -10.48
CA LYS A 326 -0.72 3.32 -9.51
C LYS A 326 -0.70 4.01 -8.13
N GLY A 327 0.08 5.08 -7.98
CA GLY A 327 0.33 5.74 -6.70
C GLY A 327 1.36 5.00 -5.83
N SER A 328 2.10 4.04 -6.40
CA SER A 328 3.17 3.34 -5.68
C SER A 328 4.39 4.25 -5.53
N ILE A 329 5.01 4.25 -4.34
CA ILE A 329 6.19 5.05 -4.03
C ILE A 329 7.43 4.14 -4.11
N VAL A 330 8.46 4.54 -4.86
CA VAL A 330 9.68 3.73 -5.07
C VAL A 330 10.42 3.43 -3.76
N ASP A 331 10.56 4.42 -2.88
CA ASP A 331 11.12 4.25 -1.54
C ASP A 331 10.09 4.74 -0.51
N TYR A 332 9.50 3.82 0.25
CA TYR A 332 8.48 4.13 1.25
C TYR A 332 8.96 5.08 2.35
N ARG A 333 10.28 5.23 2.54
CA ARG A 333 10.88 6.18 3.49
C ARG A 333 10.92 7.60 2.96
N SER A 334 10.52 7.83 1.71
CA SER A 334 10.59 9.16 1.08
C SER A 334 9.74 10.20 1.80
N PHE A 335 8.66 9.78 2.47
CA PHE A 335 7.73 10.70 3.13
C PHE A 335 7.60 10.43 4.62
N LEU A 336 7.48 11.50 5.39
CA LEU A 336 6.88 11.49 6.72
C LEU A 336 5.43 11.96 6.60
N ILE A 337 4.49 11.09 6.97
CA ILE A 337 3.04 11.34 6.90
C ILE A 337 2.46 11.45 8.30
N LYS A 338 1.68 12.51 8.56
CA LYS A 338 0.95 12.75 9.82
C LYS A 338 -0.48 13.18 9.53
N GLY A 339 -1.29 13.36 10.57
CA GLY A 339 -2.70 13.75 10.41
C GLY A 339 -3.57 12.55 10.02
N LEU A 340 -4.57 12.77 9.16
CA LEU A 340 -5.55 11.76 8.75
C LEU A 340 -4.88 10.51 8.13
N TRP A 341 -3.99 10.68 7.15
CA TRP A 341 -3.33 9.52 6.53
C TRP A 341 -2.39 8.78 7.48
N GLY A 342 -1.85 9.45 8.50
CA GLY A 342 -1.04 8.80 9.53
C GLY A 342 -1.82 7.86 10.44
N THR A 343 -3.16 7.98 10.50
CA THR A 343 -4.03 7.07 11.27
C THR A 343 -4.53 5.89 10.44
N LYS A 344 -4.49 5.96 9.11
CA LYS A 344 -4.84 4.86 8.22
C LYS A 344 -3.74 3.79 8.27
N ARG A 345 -4.07 2.61 8.79
CA ARG A 345 -3.11 1.49 8.97
C ARG A 345 -3.39 0.37 7.96
N ILE A 346 -2.85 -0.85 8.17
CA ILE A 346 -3.03 -1.96 7.20
C ILE A 346 -4.50 -2.30 6.96
N GLY A 347 -5.38 -2.06 7.95
CA GLY A 347 -6.81 -2.27 7.79
C GLY A 347 -7.46 -1.34 6.75
N ASP A 348 -6.91 -0.16 6.51
CA ASP A 348 -7.43 0.80 5.52
C ASP A 348 -6.73 0.70 4.16
N GLN A 349 -5.76 -0.19 4.00
CA GLN A 349 -5.03 -0.32 2.75
C GLN A 349 -5.80 -1.14 1.72
N LEU A 350 -5.62 -0.73 0.46
CA LEU A 350 -6.12 -1.41 -0.72
C LEU A 350 -4.93 -1.86 -1.57
N PRO A 351 -5.06 -2.95 -2.34
CA PRO A 351 -4.02 -3.34 -3.28
C PRO A 351 -3.86 -2.29 -4.39
N PHE A 352 -2.66 -2.19 -4.97
CA PHE A 352 -2.39 -1.25 -6.07
C PHE A 352 -3.25 -1.49 -7.31
N GLU A 353 -3.77 -2.70 -7.50
CA GLU A 353 -4.69 -3.04 -8.58
C GLU A 353 -6.10 -2.47 -8.38
N TYR A 354 -6.49 -2.12 -7.16
CA TYR A 354 -7.82 -1.56 -6.92
C TYR A 354 -7.95 -0.19 -7.60
N VAL A 355 -8.99 -0.05 -8.42
CA VAL A 355 -9.41 1.21 -9.05
C VAL A 355 -10.92 1.29 -8.82
N PRO A 356 -11.45 2.38 -8.22
CA PRO A 356 -12.89 2.52 -8.05
C PRO A 356 -13.58 2.60 -9.42
N HIS A 357 -14.76 1.98 -9.54
CA HIS A 357 -15.57 1.94 -10.76
C HIS A 357 -16.85 2.78 -10.67
#